data_AF-A0A6M3KMZ5-F1
#
_entry.id   AF-A0A6M3KMZ5-F1
#
_cell.length_a   1.000
_cell.length_b   1.000
_cell.length_c   1.000
_cell.angle_alpha   90.00
_cell.angle_beta   90.00
_cell.angle_gamma   90.00
#
_symmetry.space_group_name_H-M   'P 1'
#
loop_
_entity.id
_entity.type
_entity.pdbx_description
1 polymer ?
#
loop_
_entity_poly.entity_id
_entity_poly.type
_entity_poly.pdbx_seq_one_letter_code
_entity_poly.pdbx_strand_id
1 'polypeptide(L)' 'MSLRDDGMELARERAAQAWCTPETKKIIMDTILAEAFAKILNEIWSQPWLGNAKTSELIDELRTRCEMNGTLDYRTVQG' A
#
# COMPACT_ATOMS: atom_id res chain seq x y z
N MET A 1 -1.49 -20.48 6.25
CA MET A 1 -1.41 -19.06 6.62
C MET A 1 -1.70 -18.27 5.35
N SER A 2 -2.87 -17.65 5.29
CA SER A 2 -3.42 -17.04 4.08
C SER A 2 -2.93 -15.59 3.98
N LEU A 3 -2.28 -15.23 2.87
CA LEU A 3 -1.74 -13.88 2.57
C LEU A 3 -2.78 -12.73 2.63
N ARG A 4 -4.06 -13.04 2.93
CA ARG A 4 -5.15 -12.06 3.04
C ARG A 4 -5.40 -11.57 4.47
N ASP A 5 -4.97 -12.30 5.49
CA ASP A 5 -5.23 -11.94 6.89
C ASP A 5 -4.24 -10.89 7.42
N ASP A 6 -2.97 -10.95 7.01
CA ASP A 6 -1.89 -10.08 7.52
C ASP A 6 -2.12 -8.58 7.20
N GLY A 7 -2.77 -8.25 6.07
CA GLY A 7 -3.06 -6.87 5.67
C GLY A 7 -4.14 -6.19 6.52
N MET A 8 -5.16 -6.96 6.93
CA MET A 8 -6.24 -6.45 7.78
C MET A 8 -5.77 -6.19 9.21
N GLU A 9 -4.85 -7.01 9.73
CA GLU A 9 -4.26 -6.79 11.05
C GLU A 9 -3.50 -5.46 11.09
N LEU A 10 -2.60 -5.24 10.12
CA LEU A 10 -1.89 -3.97 9.99
C LEU A 10 -2.84 -2.79 9.83
N ALA A 11 -3.91 -2.93 9.05
CA ALA A 11 -4.87 -1.85 8.85
C ALA A 11 -5.65 -1.49 10.13
N ARG A 12 -5.97 -2.48 10.97
CA ARG A 12 -6.59 -2.25 12.29
C ARG A 12 -5.65 -1.51 13.24
N GLU A 13 -4.40 -1.95 13.34
CA GLU A 13 -3.40 -1.27 14.17
C GLU A 13 -3.26 0.20 13.77
N ARG A 14 -3.23 0.46 12.46
CA ARG A 14 -3.08 1.82 11.92
C ARG A 14 -4.31 2.69 12.13
N ALA A 15 -5.51 2.12 12.01
CA ALA A 15 -6.74 2.83 12.38
C ALA A 15 -6.75 3.17 13.87
N ALA A 16 -6.36 2.24 14.74
CA ALA A 16 -6.31 2.45 16.19
C ALA A 16 -5.25 3.49 16.61
N GLN A 17 -4.13 3.59 15.90
CA GLN A 17 -3.09 4.61 16.16
C GLN A 17 -3.63 6.04 16.13
N ALA A 18 -4.71 6.30 15.39
CA ALA A 18 -5.36 7.61 15.35
C ALA A 18 -5.89 8.05 16.72
N TRP A 19 -6.08 7.14 17.69
CA TRP A 19 -6.47 7.45 19.08
C TRP A 19 -5.29 7.51 20.05
N CYS A 20 -4.06 7.32 19.58
CA CYS A 20 -2.88 7.40 20.43
C CYS A 20 -2.20 8.78 20.38
N THR A 21 -2.68 9.70 19.54
CA THR A 21 -2.06 11.03 19.39
C THR A 21 -2.46 11.98 20.53
N PRO A 22 -1.65 13.00 20.85
CA PRO A 22 -1.98 13.96 21.90
C PRO A 22 -3.36 14.63 21.73
N GLU A 23 -3.79 14.85 20.50
CA GLU A 23 -5.03 15.52 20.12
C GLU A 23 -6.26 14.64 20.32
N THR A 24 -6.13 13.33 20.11
CA THR A 24 -7.25 12.40 20.07
C THR A 24 -7.26 11.39 21.22
N LYS A 25 -6.18 11.26 21.99
CA LYS A 25 -6.06 10.28 23.10
C LYS A 25 -7.09 10.40 24.22
N LYS A 26 -7.82 11.51 24.27
CA LYS A 26 -8.91 11.73 25.24
C LYS A 26 -10.28 11.35 24.68
N ILE A 27 -10.38 11.10 23.37
CA ILE A 27 -11.61 10.70 22.70
C ILE A 27 -11.81 9.20 22.92
N ILE A 28 -13.02 8.79 23.28
CA ILE A 28 -13.35 7.35 23.38
C ILE A 28 -13.31 6.76 21.96
N MET A 29 -12.61 5.64 21.81
CA MET A 29 -12.54 4.94 20.53
C MET A 29 -13.86 4.25 20.21
N ASP A 30 -14.46 4.61 19.08
CA ASP A 30 -15.56 3.87 18.47
C ASP A 30 -14.97 2.71 17.66
N THR A 31 -15.18 1.50 18.16
CA THR A 31 -14.62 0.28 17.56
C THR A 31 -15.26 -0.06 16.21
N ILE A 32 -16.53 0.31 15.98
CA ILE A 32 -17.21 0.09 14.70
C ILE A 32 -16.59 1.01 13.65
N LEU A 33 -16.37 2.27 14.01
CA LEU A 33 -15.74 3.24 13.12
C LEU A 33 -14.28 2.89 12.84
N ALA A 34 -13.52 2.45 13.85
CA ALA A 34 -12.13 2.02 13.68
C ALA A 34 -12.03 0.82 12.72
N GLU A 35 -12.93 -0.16 12.82
CA GLU A 35 -12.97 -1.30 11.90
C GLU A 35 -13.37 -0.88 10.48
N ALA A 36 -14.27 0.10 10.33
CA ALA A 36 -14.62 0.66 9.03
C ALA A 36 -13.42 1.36 8.37
N PHE A 37 -12.65 2.14 9.12
CA PHE A 37 -11.41 2.75 8.62
C PHE A 37 -10.35 1.71 8.27
N ALA A 38 -10.19 0.66 9.08
CA ALA A 38 -9.26 -0.42 8.80
C ALA A 38 -9.58 -1.10 7.45
N LYS A 39 -10.85 -1.33 7.13
CA LYS A 39 -11.25 -1.88 5.82
C LYS A 39 -10.83 -0.98 4.66
N ILE A 40 -11.06 0.33 4.78
CA ILE A 40 -10.66 1.32 3.77
C ILE A 40 -9.13 1.34 3.59
N LEU A 41 -8.38 1.34 4.68
CA LEU A 41 -6.92 1.32 4.65
C LEU A 41 -6.38 0.04 4.00
N ASN A 42 -6.92 -1.12 4.37
CA ASN A 42 -6.54 -2.39 3.77
C ASN A 42 -6.88 -2.43 2.28
N GLU A 43 -8.04 -1.91 1.87
CA GLU A 43 -8.42 -1.81 0.46
C GLU A 43 -7.39 -1.00 -0.33
N ILE A 44 -6.99 0.16 0.17
CA ILE A 44 -6.00 1.03 -0.49
C ILE A 44 -4.60 0.39 -0.52
N TRP A 45 -4.14 -0.19 0.59
CA TRP A 45 -2.80 -0.77 0.69
C TRP A 45 -2.65 -2.12 0.00
N SER A 46 -3.75 -2.85 -0.16
CA SER A 46 -3.76 -4.10 -0.94
C SER A 46 -3.63 -3.87 -2.44
N GLN A 47 -3.80 -2.63 -2.92
CA GLN A 47 -3.55 -2.31 -4.31
C GLN A 47 -2.03 -2.29 -4.56
N PRO A 48 -1.51 -3.08 -5.51
CA PRO A 48 -0.14 -2.94 -5.96
C PRO A 48 0.01 -1.51 -6.50
N TRP A 49 0.96 -0.75 -5.96
CA TRP A 49 1.22 0.68 -6.23
C TRP A 49 1.58 1.04 -7.69
N LEU A 50 1.12 0.26 -8.68
CA LEU A 50 0.83 0.74 -10.02
C LEU A 50 -0.38 1.69 -10.06
N GLY A 51 -1.27 1.69 -9.06
CA GLY A 51 -2.60 2.29 -9.16
C GLY A 51 -2.70 3.81 -9.40
N ASN A 52 -1.68 4.60 -9.04
CA ASN A 52 -1.61 6.04 -9.34
C ASN A 52 -0.55 6.39 -10.39
N ALA A 53 0.28 5.42 -10.79
CA ALA A 53 1.20 5.63 -11.89
C ALA A 53 0.43 5.36 -13.20
N LYS A 54 0.27 6.38 -14.04
CA LYS A 54 -0.21 6.16 -15.40
C LYS A 54 0.73 5.16 -16.08
N THR A 55 0.19 4.33 -16.98
CA THR A 55 0.99 3.47 -17.86
C THR A 55 2.15 4.22 -18.52
N SER A 56 1.98 5.52 -18.81
CA SER A 56 3.04 6.40 -19.31
C SER A 56 4.19 6.60 -18.34
N GLU A 57 3.93 6.76 -17.04
CA GLU A 57 4.95 7.00 -16.02
C GLU A 57 5.82 5.75 -15.80
N LEU A 58 5.23 4.56 -15.95
CA LEU A 58 5.98 3.30 -15.97
C LEU A 58 6.81 3.12 -17.23
N ILE A 59 6.23 3.45 -18.40
CA ILE A 59 6.94 3.37 -19.67
C ILE A 59 8.12 4.36 -19.69
N ASP A 60 7.93 5.57 -19.15
CA ASP A 60 8.98 6.59 -19.06
C ASP A 60 10.08 6.14 -18.09
N GLU A 61 9.73 5.54 -16.95
CA GLU A 61 10.71 4.98 -16.02
C GLU A 61 11.54 3.85 -16.65
N LEU A 62 10.88 2.94 -17.37
CA LEU A 62 11.53 1.88 -18.13
C LEU A 62 12.43 2.44 -19.24
N ARG A 63 11.98 3.49 -19.95
CA ARG A 63 12.74 4.15 -21.01
C ARG A 63 13.99 4.84 -20.44
N THR A 64 13.85 5.62 -19.37
CA THR A 64 14.98 6.29 -18.71
C THR A 64 16.02 5.27 -18.24
N ARG A 65 15.60 4.11 -17.70
CA ARG A 65 16.52 3.03 -17.32
C ARG A 65 17.27 2.45 -18.52
N CYS A 66 16.63 2.30 -19.68
CA CYS A 66 17.28 1.88 -20.93
C CYS A 66 18.33 2.89 -21.40
N GLU A 67 17.98 4.17 -21.38
CA GLU A 67 18.80 5.27 -21.86
C GLU A 67 20.03 5.51 -20.96
N MET A 68 19.88 5.33 -19.64
CA MET A 68 20.97 5.52 -18.69
C MET A 68 21.98 4.37 -18.66
N ASN A 69 21.53 3.11 -18.80
CA ASN A 69 22.40 1.94 -18.63
C ASN A 69 22.69 1.18 -19.94
N GLY A 70 22.11 1.61 -21.07
CA GLY A 70 22.30 0.98 -22.39
C GLY A 70 21.81 -0.46 -22.52
N THR A 71 21.30 -1.06 -21.43
CA THR A 71 20.78 -2.42 -21.38
C THR A 71 19.69 -2.53 -20.29
N LEU A 72 18.51 -3.00 -20.69
CA LEU A 72 17.48 -3.50 -19.79
C LEU A 72 17.86 -4.95 -19.46
N ASP A 73 18.62 -5.19 -18.39
CA ASP A 73 18.90 -6.56 -17.92
C ASP A 73 17.67 -7.10 -17.18
N TYR A 74 16.67 -7.54 -17.94
CA TYR A 74 15.60 -8.37 -17.41
C TYR A 74 15.87 -9.82 -17.84
N ARG A 75 16.14 -10.69 -16.86
CA ARG A 75 16.12 -12.13 -17.10
C ARG A 75 14.66 -12.56 -17.23
N THR A 76 14.21 -12.81 -18.44
CA THR A 76 13.06 -13.68 -18.61
C THR A 76 13.48 -15.06 -18.11
N VAL A 77 12.76 -15.60 -17.12
CA VAL A 77 12.81 -17.03 -16.84
C VAL A 77 12.32 -17.72 -18.10
N GLN A 78 13.22 -18.41 -18.80
CA GLN A 78 12.82 -19.36 -19.84
C GLN A 78 11.97 -20.44 -19.15
N GLY A 79 10.74 -20.59 -19.63
CA GLY A 79 9.88 -21.72 -19.28
C GLY A 79 10.32 -23.01 -19.97
#